data_AF-A0A819PNG5-F1
#
_entry.id   AF-A0A819PNG5-F1
#
_cell.length_a   1.000
_cell.length_b   1.000
_cell.length_c   1.000
_cell.angle_alpha   90.00
_cell.angle_beta   90.00
_cell.angle_gamma   90.00
#
_symmetry.space_group_name_H-M   'P 1'
#
loop_
_entity.id
_entity.type
_entity.pdbx_description
1 polymer ?
#
loop_
_entity_poly.entity_id
_entity_poly.type
_entity_poly.pdbx_seq_one_letter_code
_entity_poly.pdbx_strand_id
1 'polypeptide(L)'
;MAAASSMEILATIQAIQTAEIALVRISSPILMIFGNIGEILNIIIFVQRTFRNNSCAIYFLAASYARSIFINFTIFLNDLSISYNIDPARTSMIFCKFKFYLTFITAILPLSFIILACFDRL
;
A
#
# COMPACT_ATOMS: atom_id res chain seq x y z
N MET A 1 19.22 30.99 24.60
CA MET A 1 19.44 29.53 24.63
C MET A 1 18.29 28.74 24.00
N ALA A 2 17.01 29.02 24.31
CA ALA A 2 15.86 28.29 23.73
C ALA A 2 15.72 28.40 22.19
N ALA A 3 16.15 29.52 21.58
CA ALA A 3 16.10 29.70 20.13
C ALA A 3 17.14 28.87 19.35
N ALA A 4 18.26 28.51 19.98
CA ALA A 4 19.30 27.68 19.37
C ALA A 4 18.84 26.22 19.30
N SER A 5 18.23 25.71 20.37
CA SER A 5 17.66 24.36 20.39
C SER A 5 16.49 24.19 19.42
N SER A 6 15.63 25.21 19.23
CA SER A 6 14.55 25.13 18.23
C SER A 6 15.07 25.09 16.78
N MET A 7 16.20 25.73 16.52
CA MET A 7 16.82 25.77 15.19
C MET A 7 17.46 24.42 14.83
N GLU A 8 18.11 23.76 15.80
CA GLU A 8 18.64 22.40 15.64
C GLU A 8 17.52 21.36 15.41
N ILE A 9 16.39 21.51 16.11
CA ILE A 9 15.20 20.65 15.90
C ILE A 9 14.63 20.86 14.48
N LEU A 10 14.55 22.09 13.99
CA LEU A 10 14.08 22.34 12.62
C LEU A 10 15.00 21.71 11.57
N ALA A 11 16.31 21.82 11.76
CA ALA A 11 17.30 21.25 10.86
C ALA A 11 17.21 19.71 10.79
N THR A 12 17.00 19.05 11.93
CA THR A 12 16.83 17.59 11.98
C THR A 12 15.52 17.12 11.34
N ILE A 13 14.40 17.81 11.56
CA ILE A 13 13.11 17.51 10.91
C ILE A 13 13.24 17.62 9.38
N GLN A 14 13.92 18.66 8.90
CA GLN A 14 14.10 18.87 7.45
C GLN A 14 15.02 17.83 6.81
N ALA A 15 16.03 17.36 7.53
CA ALA A 15 16.88 16.25 7.08
C ALA A 15 16.09 14.93 6.95
N ILE A 16 15.17 14.65 7.90
CA ILE A 16 14.32 13.46 7.85
C ILE A 16 13.35 13.52 6.66
N GLN A 17 12.70 14.67 6.47
CA GLN A 17 11.72 14.86 5.38
C GLN A 17 12.37 14.71 4.00
N THR A 18 13.58 15.24 3.81
CA THR A 18 14.28 15.12 2.52
C THR A 18 14.72 13.68 2.24
N ALA A 19 15.16 12.94 3.25
CA ALA A 19 15.46 11.51 3.12
C ALA A 19 14.22 10.68 2.78
N GLU A 20 13.09 10.96 3.44
CA GLU A 20 11.80 10.31 3.17
C GLU A 20 11.35 10.53 1.72
N ILE A 21 11.37 11.78 1.25
CA ILE A 21 10.98 12.12 -0.13
C ILE A 21 11.88 11.39 -1.15
N ALA A 22 13.20 11.34 -0.91
CA ALA A 22 14.12 10.64 -1.80
C ALA A 22 13.82 9.13 -1.88
N LEU A 23 13.55 8.50 -0.74
CA LEU A 23 13.21 7.08 -0.66
C LEU A 23 11.87 6.78 -1.34
N VAL A 24 10.84 7.57 -1.04
CA VAL A 24 9.48 7.37 -1.58
C VAL A 24 9.47 7.58 -3.09
N ARG A 25 10.18 8.59 -3.59
CA ARG A 25 10.25 8.91 -5.02
C ARG A 25 10.89 7.80 -5.86
N ILE A 26 11.83 7.04 -5.29
CA ILE A 26 12.48 5.91 -5.97
C ILE A 26 11.68 4.62 -5.76
N SER A 27 11.27 4.33 -4.52
CA SER A 27 10.63 3.07 -4.18
C SER A 27 9.18 2.96 -4.69
N SER A 28 8.39 4.03 -4.62
CA SER A 28 6.98 4.01 -5.03
C SER A 28 6.77 3.60 -6.49
N PRO A 29 7.45 4.17 -7.50
CA PRO A 29 7.25 3.74 -8.89
C PRO A 29 7.72 2.30 -9.13
N ILE A 30 8.82 1.87 -8.48
CA ILE A 30 9.30 0.49 -8.58
C ILE A 30 8.25 -0.48 -8.01
N LEU A 31 7.74 -0.20 -6.81
CA LEU A 31 6.71 -1.01 -6.16
C LEU A 31 5.40 -1.01 -6.94
N MET A 32 5.01 0.13 -7.54
CA MET A 32 3.82 0.21 -8.38
C MET A 32 3.96 -0.63 -9.64
N ILE A 33 5.08 -0.53 -10.36
CA ILE A 33 5.29 -1.28 -11.62
C ILE A 33 5.40 -2.77 -11.32
N PHE A 34 6.36 -3.18 -10.48
CA PHE A 34 6.58 -4.59 -10.19
C PHE A 34 5.41 -5.21 -9.43
N GLY A 35 4.82 -4.47 -8.49
CA GLY A 35 3.66 -4.93 -7.73
C GLY A 35 2.44 -5.14 -8.62
N ASN A 36 2.12 -4.21 -9.53
CA ASN A 36 1.02 -4.41 -10.47
C ASN A 36 1.29 -5.58 -11.42
N ILE A 37 2.50 -5.68 -12.00
CA ILE A 37 2.84 -6.81 -12.88
C ILE A 37 2.69 -8.14 -12.15
N GLY A 38 3.23 -8.25 -10.93
CA GLY A 38 3.15 -9.47 -10.13
C GLY A 38 1.70 -9.87 -9.81
N GLU A 39 0.88 -8.91 -9.37
CA GLU A 39 -0.52 -9.20 -9.05
C GLU A 39 -1.37 -9.47 -10.30
N ILE A 40 -1.11 -8.80 -11.43
CA ILE A 40 -1.78 -9.09 -12.71
C ILE A 40 -1.48 -10.52 -13.15
N LEU A 41 -0.22 -10.96 -13.06
CA LEU A 41 0.16 -12.33 -13.38
C LEU A 41 -0.52 -13.34 -12.45
N ASN A 42 -0.58 -13.06 -11.15
CA ASN A 42 -1.31 -13.89 -10.19
C ASN A 42 -2.80 -14.00 -10.56
N ILE A 43 -3.45 -12.88 -10.86
CA ILE A 43 -4.86 -12.86 -11.27
C ILE A 43 -5.05 -13.68 -12.54
N ILE A 44 -4.20 -13.50 -13.56
CA ILE A 44 -4.29 -14.27 -14.81
C ILE A 44 -4.18 -15.78 -14.55
N ILE A 45 -3.22 -16.20 -13.71
CA ILE A 45 -3.00 -17.62 -13.38
C ILE A 45 -4.21 -18.19 -12.63
N PHE A 46 -4.66 -17.53 -11.55
CA PHE A 46 -5.75 -18.04 -10.72
C PHE A 46 -7.13 -17.92 -11.37
N VAL A 47 -7.30 -17.05 -12.36
CA VAL A 47 -8.53 -16.97 -13.17
C VAL A 47 -8.65 -18.14 -14.15
N GLN A 48 -7.58 -18.88 -14.48
CA GLN A 48 -7.67 -20.03 -15.37
C GLN A 48 -8.58 -21.13 -14.77
N ARG A 49 -9.42 -21.74 -15.62
CA ARG A 49 -10.39 -22.78 -15.21
C ARG A 49 -9.75 -23.93 -14.45
N THR A 50 -8.51 -24.27 -14.78
CA THR A 50 -7.74 -25.35 -14.16
C THR A 50 -7.53 -25.14 -12.65
N PHE A 51 -7.38 -23.89 -12.19
CA PHE A 51 -7.14 -23.58 -10.79
C PHE A 51 -8.42 -23.31 -9.98
N ARG A 52 -9.53 -22.96 -10.64
CA ARG A 52 -10.82 -22.66 -9.97
C ARG A 52 -11.48 -23.86 -9.29
N ASN A 53 -11.02 -25.07 -9.56
CA ASN A 53 -11.53 -26.26 -8.89
C ASN A 53 -11.02 -26.40 -7.44
N ASN A 54 -9.99 -25.63 -7.07
CA ASN A 54 -9.43 -25.62 -5.72
C ASN A 54 -9.93 -24.39 -4.96
N SER A 55 -10.61 -24.59 -3.82
CA SER A 55 -11.06 -23.52 -2.93
C SER A 55 -9.92 -22.60 -2.49
N CYS A 56 -8.76 -23.18 -2.16
CA CYS A 56 -7.49 -22.48 -1.89
C CYS A 56 -7.10 -21.43 -2.96
N ALA A 57 -7.30 -21.73 -4.26
CA ALA A 57 -6.95 -20.80 -5.35
C ALA A 57 -7.86 -19.57 -5.39
N ILE A 58 -9.11 -19.70 -4.94
CA ILE A 58 -10.06 -18.59 -4.85
C ILE A 58 -9.63 -17.60 -3.77
N TYR A 59 -9.11 -18.09 -2.64
CA TYR A 59 -8.56 -17.23 -1.59
C TYR A 59 -7.30 -16.47 -2.06
N PHE A 60 -6.41 -17.13 -2.79
CA PHE A 60 -5.25 -16.46 -3.39
C PHE A 60 -5.65 -15.41 -4.44
N LEU A 61 -6.67 -15.68 -5.24
CA LEU A 61 -7.23 -14.70 -6.18
C LEU A 61 -7.78 -13.48 -5.43
N ALA A 62 -8.57 -13.68 -4.38
CA ALA A 62 -9.11 -12.60 -3.56
C ALA A 62 -8.01 -11.77 -2.87
N ALA A 63 -6.96 -12.44 -2.38
CA ALA A 63 -5.78 -11.78 -1.81
C ALA A 63 -5.05 -10.91 -2.86
N SER A 64 -4.92 -11.41 -4.10
CA SER A 64 -4.27 -10.68 -5.20
C SER A 64 -5.04 -9.41 -5.57
N TYR A 65 -6.38 -9.49 -5.63
CA TYR A 65 -7.23 -8.30 -5.81
C TYR A 65 -7.07 -7.29 -4.67
N ALA A 66 -7.09 -7.74 -3.42
CA ALA A 66 -6.92 -6.86 -2.27
C ALA A 66 -5.55 -6.15 -2.26
N ARG A 67 -4.48 -6.87 -2.63
CA ARG A 67 -3.13 -6.27 -2.80
C ARG A 67 -3.07 -5.29 -3.97
N SER A 68 -3.73 -5.58 -5.08
CA SER A 68 -3.81 -4.65 -6.21
C SER A 68 -4.50 -3.33 -5.80
N ILE A 69 -5.57 -3.39 -5.01
CA ILE A 69 -6.22 -2.21 -4.45
C ILE A 69 -5.27 -1.46 -3.51
N PHE A 70 -4.54 -2.17 -2.64
CA PHE A 70 -3.55 -1.55 -1.74
C PHE A 70 -2.50 -0.75 -2.53
N ILE A 71 -1.90 -1.35 -3.56
CA ILE A 71 -0.85 -0.70 -4.37
C ILE A 71 -1.42 0.52 -5.10
N ASN A 72 -2.56 0.38 -5.76
CA ASN A 72 -3.11 1.46 -6.60
C ASN A 72 -3.74 2.61 -5.80
N PHE A 73 -4.26 2.36 -4.59
CA PHE A 73 -4.84 3.42 -3.77
C PHE A 73 -3.91 3.90 -2.66
N THR A 74 -3.37 3.00 -1.84
CA THR A 74 -2.55 3.41 -0.69
C THR A 74 -1.21 3.97 -1.14
N ILE A 75 -0.45 3.22 -1.95
CA ILE A 75 0.91 3.64 -2.35
C ILE A 75 0.81 4.88 -3.24
N PHE A 76 -0.10 4.91 -4.20
CA PHE A 76 -0.32 6.07 -5.07
C PHE A 76 -0.71 7.34 -4.30
N LEU A 77 -1.69 7.26 -3.38
CA LEU A 77 -2.09 8.43 -2.57
C LEU A 77 -1.03 8.83 -1.54
N ASN A 78 -0.09 7.94 -1.21
CA ASN A 78 1.05 8.25 -0.35
C ASN A 78 2.17 8.94 -1.15
N ASP A 79 2.47 8.46 -2.35
CA ASP A 79 3.44 9.12 -3.24
C ASP A 79 2.97 10.52 -3.64
N LEU A 80 1.67 10.68 -3.94
CA LEU A 80 1.09 11.99 -4.26
C LEU A 80 1.20 12.99 -3.07
N SER A 81 1.04 12.48 -1.86
CA SER A 81 1.16 13.23 -0.60
C SER A 81 2.60 13.68 -0.35
N ILE A 82 3.54 12.73 -0.36
CA ILE A 82 4.93 12.97 0.04
C ILE A 82 5.73 13.64 -1.06
N SER A 83 5.61 13.17 -2.30
CA SER A 83 6.43 13.64 -3.44
C SER A 83 5.91 14.94 -4.04
N TYR A 84 4.59 15.16 -4.04
CA TYR A 84 3.95 16.32 -4.70
C TYR A 84 3.27 17.30 -3.73
N ASN A 85 3.27 17.01 -2.42
CA ASN A 85 2.57 17.81 -1.40
C ASN A 85 1.05 17.95 -1.67
N ILE A 86 0.48 17.09 -2.51
CA ILE A 86 -0.95 17.10 -2.84
C ILE A 86 -1.64 16.09 -1.92
N ASP A 87 -2.19 16.62 -0.83
CA ASP A 87 -2.92 15.83 0.16
C ASP A 87 -4.44 15.98 -0.01
N PRO A 88 -5.13 15.10 -0.75
CA PRO A 88 -6.60 15.09 -0.79
C PRO A 88 -7.20 14.85 0.61
N ALA A 89 -6.45 14.20 1.51
CA ALA A 89 -6.82 14.02 2.90
C ALA A 89 -6.86 15.32 3.72
N ARG A 90 -6.11 16.37 3.35
CA ARG A 90 -6.20 17.69 3.99
C ARG A 90 -7.46 18.45 3.59
N THR A 91 -8.02 18.13 2.41
CA THR A 91 -9.18 18.83 1.86
C THR A 91 -10.49 18.35 2.50
N SER A 92 -10.58 17.07 2.87
CA SER A 92 -11.79 16.50 3.48
C SER A 92 -11.47 15.50 4.57
N MET A 93 -12.04 15.73 5.77
CA MET A 93 -11.91 14.82 6.91
C MET A 93 -12.48 13.42 6.61
N ILE A 94 -13.51 13.35 5.77
CA ILE A 94 -14.12 12.08 5.34
C ILE A 94 -13.12 11.29 4.48
N PHE A 95 -12.44 11.96 3.54
CA PHE A 95 -11.43 11.31 2.70
C PHE A 95 -10.22 10.83 3.51
N CYS A 96 -9.80 11.60 4.51
CA CYS A 96 -8.74 11.19 5.43
C CYS A 96 -9.09 9.88 6.17
N LYS A 97 -10.29 9.80 6.76
CA LYS A 97 -10.77 8.59 7.44
C LYS A 97 -10.89 7.41 6.47
N PHE A 98 -11.40 7.66 5.27
CA PHE A 98 -11.53 6.63 4.24
C PHE A 98 -10.17 6.09 3.78
N LYS A 99 -9.19 6.96 3.51
CA LYS A 99 -7.81 6.56 3.19
C LYS A 99 -7.24 5.67 4.29
N PHE A 100 -7.33 6.10 5.55
CA PHE A 100 -6.81 5.32 6.68
C PHE A 100 -7.48 3.94 6.80
N TYR A 101 -8.81 3.89 6.72
CA TYR A 101 -9.57 2.65 6.76
C TYR A 101 -9.20 1.71 5.61
N LEU A 102 -9.14 2.23 4.38
CA LEU A 102 -8.80 1.46 3.20
C LEU A 102 -7.39 0.87 3.32
N THR A 103 -6.40 1.69 3.72
CA THR A 103 -5.03 1.26 3.96
C THR A 103 -4.94 0.15 5.00
N PHE A 104 -5.64 0.30 6.12
CA PHE A 104 -5.64 -0.71 7.18
C PHE A 104 -6.26 -2.03 6.73
N ILE A 105 -7.44 -1.98 6.10
CA ILE A 105 -8.11 -3.19 5.62
C ILE A 105 -7.30 -3.88 4.55
N THR A 106 -6.85 -3.15 3.53
CA THR A 106 -6.14 -3.74 2.41
C THR A 106 -4.75 -4.27 2.78
N ALA A 107 -4.18 -3.87 3.93
CA ALA A 107 -2.99 -4.48 4.51
C ALA A 107 -3.27 -5.84 5.19
N ILE A 108 -4.42 -5.98 5.88
CA ILE A 108 -4.75 -7.17 6.67
C ILE A 108 -5.48 -8.23 5.83
N LEU A 109 -6.37 -7.81 4.94
CA LEU A 109 -7.23 -8.69 4.15
C LEU A 109 -6.45 -9.77 3.38
N PRO A 110 -5.32 -9.47 2.69
CA PRO A 110 -4.53 -10.48 2.00
C PRO A 110 -3.95 -11.52 2.95
N LEU A 111 -3.51 -11.13 4.14
CA LEU A 111 -2.99 -12.04 5.16
C LEU A 111 -4.10 -12.96 5.68
N SER A 112 -5.28 -12.39 5.96
CA SER A 112 -6.45 -13.16 6.38
C SER A 112 -6.84 -14.21 5.35
N PHE A 113 -6.85 -13.87 4.06
CA PHE A 113 -7.15 -14.84 2.99
C PHE A 113 -6.11 -15.95 2.88
N ILE A 114 -4.81 -15.65 3.08
CA ILE A 114 -3.78 -16.68 3.09
C ILE A 114 -3.96 -17.61 4.29
N ILE A 115 -4.27 -17.09 5.47
CA ILE A 115 -4.55 -17.89 6.66
C ILE A 115 -5.76 -18.80 6.43
N LEU A 116 -6.85 -18.27 5.88
CA LEU A 116 -8.02 -19.05 5.48
C LEU A 116 -7.67 -20.15 4.46
N ALA A 117 -6.80 -19.85 3.50
CA ALA A 117 -6.32 -20.82 2.53
C ALA A 117 -5.48 -21.94 3.17
N CYS A 118 -4.76 -21.66 4.26
CA CYS A 118 -4.06 -22.68 5.04
C CYS A 118 -5.04 -23.58 5.81
N PHE A 119 -6.09 -22.99 6.40
CA PHE A 119 -7.14 -23.75 7.08
C PHE A 119 -7.97 -24.62 6.13
N ASP A 120 -8.27 -24.14 4.92
CA ASP A 120 -8.99 -24.90 3.88
C ASP A 120 -8.21 -26.15 3.42
N ARG A 121 -6.89 -26.16 3.61
CA ARG A 121 -6.01 -27.26 3.21
C ARG A 121 -5.75 -28.28 4.33
N LEU A 122 -6.07 -27.95 5.59
CA LEU A 122 -5.92 -28.84 6.75
C LEU A 122 -7.10 -29.82 6.82
#